data_AF-A0A920F302-F1
#
_entry.id   AF-A0A920F302-F1
#
_cell.length_a   1.000
_cell.length_b   1.000
_cell.length_c   1.000
_cell.angle_alpha   90.00
_cell.angle_beta   90.00
_cell.angle_gamma   90.00
#
_symmetry.space_group_name_H-M   'P 1'
#
loop_
_entity.id
_entity.type
_entity.pdbx_description
1 polymer ?
#
loop_
_entity_poly.entity_id
_entity_poly.type
_entity_poly.pdbx_seq_one_letter_code
_entity_poly.pdbx_strand_id
1 'polypeptide(L)' 'MSRIGNNPITIPEGVVVDIQSDVITVKGKLGELSQPYDSVSFTKKIQH' A
#
# COMPACT_ATOMS: atom_id res chain seq x y z
N MET A 1 0.07 15.68 12.57
CA MET A 1 -0.50 14.59 11.77
C MET A 1 -0.84 15.13 10.38
N SER A 2 -0.26 14.55 9.33
CA SER A 2 -0.49 15.03 7.96
C SER A 2 -1.90 14.70 7.50
N ARG A 3 -2.60 15.67 6.91
CA ARG A 3 -3.96 15.49 6.41
C ARG A 3 -4.02 14.56 5.19
N ILE A 4 -2.93 14.50 4.41
CA ILE A 4 -2.83 13.69 3.19
C ILE A 4 -2.43 12.25 3.52
N GLY A 5 -1.42 12.05 4.38
CA GLY A 5 -0.98 10.71 4.79
C GLY A 5 -1.99 9.96 5.65
N ASN A 6 -2.88 10.67 6.35
CA ASN A 6 -3.96 10.07 7.13
C ASN A 6 -5.19 9.69 6.28
N ASN A 7 -5.23 10.06 5.01
CA ASN A 7 -6.35 9.70 4.15
C ASN A 7 -6.20 8.23 3.73
N PRO A 8 -7.14 7.34 4.10
CA PRO A 8 -7.03 5.91 3.79
C PRO A 8 -7.11 5.66 2.29
N ILE A 9 -6.35 4.66 1.83
CA ILE A 9 -6.34 4.21 0.43
C ILE A 9 -7.12 2.90 0.33
N THR A 10 -8.20 2.91 -0.44
CA THR A 10 -8.99 1.70 -0.70
C THR A 10 -8.30 0.84 -1.75
N ILE A 11 -8.05 -0.43 -1.43
CA ILE A 11 -7.47 -1.40 -2.37
C ILE A 11 -8.65 -2.09 -3.08
N PRO A 12 -8.79 -1.95 -4.42
CA PRO A 12 -9.87 -2.58 -5.16
C PRO A 12 -9.67 -4.09 -5.29
N GLU A 13 -10.77 -4.81 -5.57
CA GLU A 13 -10.74 -6.26 -5.76
C GLU A 13 -9.79 -6.67 -6.90
N GLY A 14 -9.05 -7.76 -6.68
CA GLY A 14 -8.04 -8.24 -7.62
C GLY A 14 -6.71 -7.49 -7.58
N VAL A 15 -6.53 -6.55 -6.66
CA VAL A 15 -5.22 -5.94 -6.37
C VAL A 15 -4.61 -6.58 -5.12
N VAL A 16 -3.39 -7.09 -5.26
CA VAL A 16 -2.61 -7.66 -4.17
C VAL A 16 -1.53 -6.66 -3.80
N VAL A 17 -1.48 -6.27 -2.53
CA VAL A 17 -0.43 -5.39 -1.99
C VAL A 17 0.43 -6.19 -1.03
N ASP A 18 1.71 -6.32 -1.37
CA ASP A 18 2.77 -6.88 -0.55
C ASP A 18 3.62 -5.73 0.02
N ILE A 19 3.75 -5.70 1.34
CA ILE A 19 4.48 -4.66 2.06
C ILE A 19 5.63 -5.35 2.77
N GLN A 20 6.83 -5.18 2.24
CA GLN A 20 8.08 -5.66 2.85
C GLN A 20 8.76 -4.48 3.54
N SER A 21 9.79 -4.74 4.36
CA SER A 21 10.44 -3.73 5.21
C SER A 21 10.87 -2.47 4.46
N ASP A 22 11.39 -2.62 3.24
CA ASP A 22 12.04 -1.54 2.49
C ASP A 22 11.38 -1.27 1.12
N VAL A 23 10.41 -2.10 0.73
CA VAL A 23 9.75 -2.03 -0.58
C VAL A 23 8.29 -2.46 -0.51
N ILE A 24 7.43 -1.72 -1.20
CA ILE A 24 6.02 -2.08 -1.41
C ILE A 24 5.90 -2.59 -2.83
N THR A 25 5.30 -3.75 -2.99
CA THR A 25 4.95 -4.29 -4.29
C THR A 25 3.44 -4.38 -4.40
N VAL A 26 2.86 -3.76 -5.42
CA VAL A 26 1.43 -3.86 -5.70
C VAL A 26 1.23 -4.52 -7.06
N LYS A 27 0.51 -5.64 -7.06
CA LYS A 27 0.19 -6.44 -8.23
C LYS A 27 -1.27 -6.24 -8.58
N GLY A 28 -1.53 -5.86 -9.82
CA GLY A 28 -2.86 -5.68 -10.35
C GLY A 28 -3.03 -6.41 -11.68
N LYS A 29 -4.19 -6.20 -12.31
CA LYS A 29 -4.55 -6.85 -13.59
C LYS A 29 -3.55 -6.57 -14.72
N LEU A 30 -2.89 -5.42 -14.72
CA LEU A 30 -2.03 -4.97 -15.82
C LEU A 30 -0.53 -5.14 -15.55
N GLY A 31 -0.14 -5.76 -14.42
CA GLY A 31 1.26 -5.94 -14.05
C GLY A 31 1.51 -5.67 -12.57
N GLU A 32 2.78 -5.52 -12.22
CA GLU A 32 3.24 -5.23 -10.86
C GLU A 32 4.05 -3.93 -10.80
N LEU A 33 3.91 -3.21 -9.70
CA LEU A 33 4.66 -1.99 -9.41
C LEU A 33 5.37 -2.16 -8.07
N SER A 34 6.69 -1.99 -8.06
CA SER A 34 7.52 -2.01 -6.86
C SER A 34 8.04 -0.61 -6.54
N GLN A 35 7.86 -0.14 -5.30
CA GLN A 35 8.34 1.17 -4.85
C GLN A 35 9.08 1.05 -3.51
N PRO A 36 10.36 1.45 -3.45
CA PRO A 36 11.12 1.46 -2.20
C PRO A 36 10.67 2.59 -1.28
N TYR A 37 10.77 2.37 0.03
CA TYR A 37 10.43 3.33 1.07
C TYR A 37 11.31 3.11 2.32
N ASP A 38 11.52 4.16 3.11
CA ASP A 38 12.49 4.13 4.23
C ASP A 38 11.87 4.58 5.57
N SER A 39 11.14 5.69 5.59
CA SER A 39 10.75 6.37 6.84
C SER A 39 9.24 6.42 7.09
N VAL A 40 8.48 5.45 6.58
CA VAL A 40 7.02 5.43 6.68
C VAL A 40 6.50 4.14 7.31
N SER A 41 5.44 4.27 8.13
CA SER A 41 4.80 3.16 8.84
C SER A 41 3.38 2.99 8.31
N PHE A 42 3.05 1.77 7.88
CA PHE A 42 1.75 1.44 7.32
C PHE A 42 0.88 0.72 8.35
N THR A 43 -0.39 1.08 8.43
CA THR A 43 -1.38 0.34 9.22
C THR A 43 -2.42 -0.24 8.27
N LYS A 44 -2.36 -1.56 8.02
CA LYS A 44 -3.37 -2.26 7.21
C LYS A 44 -4.62 -2.47 8.07
N LYS A 45 -5.60 -1.57 7.95
CA LYS A 45 -6.93 -1.79 8.51
C LYS A 45 -7.77 -2.56 7.49
N ILE A 46 -8.07 -3.81 7.81
CA ILE A 46 -9.08 -4.59 7.09
C ILE A 46 -10.42 -3.97 7.47
N GLN A 47 -10.98 -3.15 6.58
CA GLN A 47 -12.37 -2.69 6.70
C GLN A 47 -13.24 -3.87 6.29
N HIS A 48 -14.02 -4.39 7.25
CA HIS A 48 -15.15 -5.27 6.97
C HIS A 48 -16.27 -4.49 6.29
#